data_AF-A0A8B6D8F3-F1
#
_entry.id   AF-A0A8B6D8F3-F1
#
_cell.length_a   1.000
_cell.length_b   1.000
_cell.length_c   1.000
_cell.angle_alpha   90.00
_cell.angle_beta   90.00
_cell.angle_gamma   90.00
#
_symmetry.space_group_name_H-M   'P 1'
#
loop_
_entity.id
_entity.type
_entity.pdbx_description
1 polymer ?
#
loop_
_entity_poly.entity_id
_entity_poly.type
_entity_poly.pdbx_seq_one_letter_code
_entity_poly.pdbx_strand_id
1 'polypeptide(L)'
;MNTLTIIAFTVIIIPVCSTNICDGSKKVHWKRDPSDCSVFYLCFGTLQHKYKCEKDQVYEEETKTCVEKGSDHDKCSKKSDLPINASPVAICEKSNSVFLTYEESCSKYIDCTTQSVEECPYPLLFDENISRCVQPEKANCGSRILYKDPCDYDENQCRSAQGCVPCYVRYPSCKGLPNGLNPWTGREGSPYFAVCKNERVVYNDMCDFENKKEIFNPEKLFCESMYK
;
A
#
# COMPACT_ATOMS: atom_id res chain seq x y z
N MET A 1 13.59 -3.09 -63.88
CA MET A 1 13.65 -3.78 -62.57
C MET A 1 13.54 -2.71 -61.48
N ASN A 2 12.34 -2.46 -60.97
CA ASN A 2 12.13 -1.62 -59.78
C ASN A 2 11.61 -2.53 -58.67
N THR A 3 12.44 -2.79 -57.66
CA THR A 3 12.05 -3.51 -56.45
C THR A 3 11.39 -2.53 -55.49
N LEU A 4 10.08 -2.68 -55.30
CA LEU A 4 9.29 -1.93 -54.32
C LEU A 4 9.42 -2.62 -52.96
N THR A 5 10.19 -2.05 -52.04
CA THR A 5 10.37 -2.58 -50.69
C THR A 5 9.20 -2.15 -49.81
N ILE A 6 8.34 -3.09 -49.43
CA ILE A 6 7.21 -2.84 -48.51
C ILE A 6 7.74 -2.92 -47.08
N ILE A 7 7.88 -1.77 -46.41
CA ILE A 7 8.22 -1.71 -44.99
C ILE A 7 6.93 -1.87 -44.19
N ALA A 8 6.70 -3.05 -43.63
CA ALA A 8 5.58 -3.30 -42.71
C ALA A 8 5.93 -2.70 -41.34
N PHE A 9 5.31 -1.58 -40.99
CA PHE A 9 5.34 -1.03 -39.63
C PHE A 9 4.44 -1.86 -38.73
N THR A 10 5.03 -2.74 -37.92
CA THR A 10 4.33 -3.43 -36.84
C THR A 10 4.03 -2.41 -35.73
N VAL A 11 2.76 -2.04 -35.59
CA VAL A 11 2.29 -1.23 -34.47
C VAL A 11 2.33 -2.10 -33.21
N ILE A 12 3.36 -1.92 -32.38
CA ILE A 12 3.45 -2.54 -31.06
C ILE A 12 2.45 -1.81 -30.15
N ILE A 13 1.28 -2.40 -29.93
CA ILE A 13 0.30 -1.91 -28.96
C ILE A 13 0.82 -2.30 -27.57
N ILE A 14 1.55 -1.40 -26.93
CA ILE A 14 1.91 -1.53 -25.52
C ILE A 14 0.60 -1.45 -24.72
N PRO A 15 0.26 -2.45 -23.88
CA PRO A 15 -0.92 -2.35 -23.04
C PRO A 15 -0.65 -1.22 -22.04
N VAL A 16 -1.33 -0.09 -22.23
CA VAL A 16 -1.29 1.00 -21.26
C VAL A 16 -2.02 0.48 -20.02
N CYS A 17 -1.24 0.18 -18.98
CA CYS A 17 -1.78 -0.17 -17.68
C CYS A 17 -2.46 1.08 -17.12
N SER A 18 -3.76 1.23 -17.38
CA SER A 18 -4.55 2.28 -16.75
C SER A 18 -4.75 1.88 -15.30
N THR A 19 -3.82 2.32 -14.43
CA THR A 19 -3.97 2.21 -12.98
C THR A 19 -5.24 2.97 -12.58
N ASN A 20 -6.18 2.30 -11.94
CA ASN A 20 -7.40 2.96 -11.48
C ASN A 20 -7.03 3.79 -10.24
N ILE A 21 -6.90 5.10 -10.41
CA ILE A 21 -6.42 6.02 -9.38
C ILE A 21 -7.37 6.04 -8.19
N CYS A 22 -8.67 5.89 -8.44
CA CYS A 22 -9.70 5.80 -7.42
C CYS A 22 -9.77 4.37 -6.88
N ASP A 23 -9.23 4.16 -5.67
CA ASP A 23 -9.44 2.90 -4.95
C ASP A 23 -10.88 2.89 -4.41
N GLY A 24 -11.56 1.75 -4.49
CA GLY A 24 -13.02 1.55 -4.53
C GLY A 24 -13.84 2.00 -3.31
N SER A 25 -13.62 3.22 -2.83
CA SER A 25 -14.29 3.79 -1.68
C SER A 25 -15.72 4.19 -2.02
N LYS A 26 -16.63 3.93 -1.08
CA LYS A 26 -18.07 4.23 -1.23
C LYS A 26 -18.40 5.73 -1.10
N LYS A 27 -17.40 6.61 -0.97
CA LYS A 27 -17.57 8.05 -0.71
C LYS A 27 -16.90 8.87 -1.80
N VAL A 28 -17.52 10.03 -2.09
CA VAL A 28 -16.94 11.03 -2.98
C VAL A 28 -15.67 11.61 -2.34
N HIS A 29 -14.56 11.56 -3.06
CA HIS A 29 -13.29 12.14 -2.62
C HIS A 29 -12.49 12.67 -3.81
N TRP A 30 -11.49 13.47 -3.52
CA TRP A 30 -10.58 14.01 -4.54
C TRP A 30 -9.22 13.39 -4.36
N LYS A 31 -8.57 13.05 -5.48
CA LYS A 31 -7.25 12.43 -5.46
C LYS A 31 -6.39 13.02 -6.56
N ARG A 32 -5.16 13.38 -6.22
CA ARG A 32 -4.18 13.89 -7.18
C ARG A 32 -3.65 12.77 -8.07
N ASP A 33 -3.26 13.11 -9.30
CA ASP A 33 -2.44 12.22 -10.11
C ASP A 33 -1.05 12.04 -9.47
N PRO A 34 -0.54 10.81 -9.31
CA PRO A 34 0.76 10.56 -8.71
C PRO A 34 1.93 10.99 -9.62
N SER A 35 1.69 11.14 -10.93
CA SER A 35 2.72 11.45 -11.92
C SER A 35 2.63 12.90 -12.44
N ASP A 36 1.44 13.50 -12.43
CA ASP A 36 1.20 14.86 -12.91
C ASP A 36 0.51 15.71 -11.83
N CYS A 37 1.28 16.50 -11.09
CA CYS A 37 0.77 17.38 -10.03
C CYS A 37 -0.31 18.38 -10.48
N SER A 38 -0.40 18.70 -11.78
CA SER A 38 -1.43 19.57 -12.33
C SER A 38 -2.77 18.85 -12.53
N VAL A 39 -2.80 17.53 -12.40
CA VAL A 39 -3.95 16.67 -12.64
C VAL A 39 -4.49 16.13 -11.32
N PHE A 40 -5.82 16.07 -11.22
CA PHE A 40 -6.52 15.48 -10.10
C PHE A 40 -7.85 14.87 -10.55
N TYR A 41 -8.42 14.03 -9.70
CA TYR A 41 -9.58 13.21 -10.02
C TYR A 41 -10.66 13.38 -8.95
N LEU A 42 -11.90 13.54 -9.39
CA LEU A 42 -13.07 13.29 -8.56
C LEU A 42 -13.38 11.80 -8.60
N CYS A 43 -13.31 11.15 -7.44
CA CYS A 43 -13.53 9.74 -7.29
C CYS A 43 -14.89 9.46 -6.66
N PHE A 44 -15.68 8.57 -7.29
CA PHE A 44 -16.92 8.02 -6.74
C PHE A 44 -17.00 6.52 -7.04
N GLY A 45 -16.64 5.68 -6.07
CA GLY A 45 -16.45 4.25 -6.32
C GLY A 45 -15.30 4.03 -7.31
N THR A 46 -15.59 3.36 -8.43
CA THR A 46 -14.63 3.15 -9.53
C THR A 46 -14.71 4.24 -10.61
N LEU A 47 -15.66 5.17 -10.51
CA LEU A 47 -15.78 6.28 -11.44
C LEU A 47 -14.74 7.34 -11.09
N GLN A 48 -13.91 7.68 -12.07
CA GLN A 48 -12.93 8.75 -11.98
C GLN A 48 -13.24 9.83 -13.03
N HIS A 49 -13.37 11.08 -12.59
CA HIS A 49 -13.45 12.21 -13.49
C HIS A 49 -12.15 13.02 -13.39
N LYS A 50 -11.44 13.15 -14.51
CA LYS A 50 -10.14 13.82 -14.57
C LYS A 50 -10.32 15.33 -14.73
N TYR A 51 -9.59 16.07 -13.91
CA TYR A 51 -9.47 17.52 -13.96
C TYR A 51 -8.01 17.93 -14.10
N LYS A 52 -7.80 19.15 -14.59
CA LYS A 52 -6.48 19.77 -14.66
C LYS A 52 -6.59 21.18 -14.09
N CYS A 53 -5.64 21.56 -13.25
CA CYS A 53 -5.51 22.92 -12.76
C CYS A 53 -5.23 23.88 -13.94
N GLU A 54 -5.72 25.11 -13.81
CA GLU A 54 -5.45 26.15 -14.80
C GLU A 54 -4.05 26.73 -14.59
N LYS A 55 -3.40 27.16 -15.69
CA LYS A 55 -2.01 27.67 -15.66
C LYS A 55 -1.04 26.62 -15.10
N ASP A 56 0.18 27.02 -14.76
CA ASP A 56 1.19 26.13 -14.16
C ASP A 56 0.90 25.85 -12.67
N GLN A 57 -0.37 25.71 -12.27
CA GLN A 57 -0.78 25.40 -10.90
C GLN A 57 -0.83 23.89 -10.66
N VAL A 58 -0.82 23.50 -9.38
CA VAL A 58 -0.85 22.10 -8.93
C VAL A 58 -1.92 21.88 -7.88
N TYR A 59 -2.46 20.68 -7.81
CA TYR A 59 -3.56 20.36 -6.90
C TYR A 59 -3.06 20.04 -5.48
N GLU A 60 -3.66 20.63 -4.46
CA GLU A 60 -3.43 20.32 -3.05
C GLU A 60 -4.62 19.47 -2.53
N GLU A 61 -4.36 18.26 -2.02
CA GLU A 61 -5.38 17.30 -1.57
C GLU A 61 -6.07 17.60 -0.22
N GLU A 62 -5.35 18.14 0.77
CA GLU A 62 -5.84 18.57 2.09
C GLU A 62 -6.76 19.80 1.96
N THR A 63 -6.33 20.82 1.22
CA THR A 63 -7.14 22.04 1.02
C THR A 63 -8.12 21.91 -0.13
N LYS A 64 -7.95 20.92 -1.01
CA LYS A 64 -8.77 20.63 -2.20
C LYS A 64 -8.81 21.78 -3.20
N THR A 65 -7.66 22.43 -3.40
CA THR A 65 -7.54 23.62 -4.24
C THR A 65 -6.31 23.52 -5.15
N CYS A 66 -6.40 24.12 -6.34
CA CYS A 66 -5.22 24.39 -7.15
C CYS A 66 -4.42 25.55 -6.53
N VAL A 67 -3.14 25.33 -6.28
CA VAL A 67 -2.20 26.29 -5.70
C VAL A 67 -1.09 26.58 -6.68
N GLU A 68 -0.44 27.73 -6.54
CA GLU A 68 0.71 28.09 -7.37
C GLU A 68 1.84 27.07 -7.17
N LYS A 69 2.40 26.58 -8.29
CA LYS A 69 3.52 25.64 -8.26
C LYS A 69 4.74 26.28 -7.59
N GLY A 70 5.33 25.58 -6.62
CA GLY A 70 6.44 26.05 -5.79
C GLY A 70 6.03 26.91 -4.59
N SER A 71 4.75 27.24 -4.41
CA SER A 71 4.28 27.99 -3.24
C SER A 71 4.36 27.19 -1.94
N ASP A 72 4.17 27.84 -0.79
CA ASP A 72 4.14 27.17 0.52
C ASP A 72 3.04 26.12 0.68
N HIS A 73 2.02 26.17 -0.18
CA HIS A 73 0.94 25.20 -0.22
C HIS A 73 1.15 24.11 -1.28
N ASP A 74 2.18 24.22 -2.13
CA ASP A 74 2.51 23.19 -3.10
C ASP A 74 3.19 22.01 -2.39
N LYS A 75 2.40 21.05 -1.90
CA LYS A 75 2.88 19.79 -1.33
C LYS A 75 3.14 18.69 -2.38
N CYS A 76 3.00 18.99 -3.67
CA CYS A 76 3.16 17.99 -4.74
C CYS A 76 4.49 18.14 -5.50
N SER A 77 4.80 19.36 -5.93
CA SER A 77 6.08 19.68 -6.57
C SER A 77 7.17 19.93 -5.54
N LYS A 78 6.80 20.33 -4.32
CA LYS A 78 7.64 20.06 -3.14
C LYS A 78 7.51 18.58 -2.79
N LYS A 79 8.00 17.73 -3.68
CA LYS A 79 8.67 16.51 -3.23
C LYS A 79 9.74 17.00 -2.26
N SER A 80 10.15 16.17 -1.29
CA SER A 80 11.45 16.44 -0.68
C SER A 80 12.45 16.69 -1.82
N ASP A 81 13.46 17.55 -1.64
CA ASP A 81 14.50 17.80 -2.64
C ASP A 81 15.38 16.56 -2.94
N LEU A 82 14.81 15.37 -2.80
CA LEU A 82 15.36 14.07 -2.99
C LEU A 82 14.61 13.43 -4.16
N PRO A 83 15.30 13.19 -5.29
CA PRO A 83 14.67 12.53 -6.42
C PRO A 83 14.07 11.19 -6.00
N ILE A 84 12.97 10.79 -6.62
CA ILE A 84 12.26 9.50 -6.42
C ILE A 84 13.18 8.27 -6.64
N ASN A 85 14.35 8.47 -7.24
CA ASN A 85 15.41 7.47 -7.43
C ASN A 85 16.71 7.80 -6.66
N ALA A 86 16.68 8.71 -5.69
CA ALA A 86 17.83 9.00 -4.85
C ALA A 86 18.17 7.74 -4.05
N SER A 87 19.41 7.27 -4.20
CA SER A 87 19.95 6.24 -3.31
C SER A 87 19.80 6.71 -1.85
N PRO A 88 19.46 5.82 -0.90
CA PRO A 88 19.43 6.16 0.52
C PRO A 88 20.68 6.91 0.99
N VAL A 89 21.84 6.60 0.41
CA VAL A 89 23.11 7.33 0.62
C VAL A 89 22.94 8.84 0.37
N ALA A 90 22.44 9.23 -0.81
CA ALA A 90 22.28 10.63 -1.19
C ALA A 90 21.22 11.36 -0.36
N ILE A 91 20.24 10.62 0.15
CA ILE A 91 19.22 11.14 1.05
C ILE A 91 19.84 11.46 2.42
N CYS A 92 20.64 10.53 2.94
CA CYS A 92 21.32 10.67 4.22
C CYS A 92 22.42 11.74 4.20
N GLU A 93 23.10 11.96 3.07
CA GLU A 93 24.08 13.05 2.95
C GLU A 93 23.45 14.46 3.08
N LYS A 94 22.15 14.58 2.78
CA LYS A 94 21.41 15.85 2.84
C LYS A 94 20.69 16.08 4.18
N SER A 95 20.79 15.14 5.12
CA SER A 95 20.07 15.20 6.39
C SER A 95 20.91 14.73 7.56
N ASN A 96 20.72 15.35 8.72
CA ASN A 96 21.38 14.93 9.97
C ASN A 96 20.52 13.93 10.79
N SER A 97 19.34 13.55 10.29
CA SER A 97 18.46 12.61 10.99
C SER A 97 18.97 11.18 10.85
N VAL A 98 18.86 10.39 11.93
CA VAL A 98 19.21 8.95 11.93
C VAL A 98 18.22 8.13 11.11
N PHE A 99 16.93 8.45 11.24
CA PHE A 99 15.86 7.80 10.50
C PHE A 99 15.06 8.85 9.73
N LEU A 100 14.71 8.53 8.49
CA LEU A 100 13.93 9.40 7.60
C LEU A 100 12.72 8.67 7.06
N THR A 101 11.67 9.41 6.70
CA THR A 101 10.51 8.82 6.05
C THR A 101 10.85 8.33 4.64
N TYR A 102 10.21 7.24 4.23
CA TYR A 102 10.20 6.82 2.84
C TYR A 102 8.96 7.39 2.15
N GLU A 103 9.13 8.12 1.04
CA GLU A 103 8.04 8.92 0.44
C GLU A 103 6.85 8.08 -0.04
N GLU A 104 7.08 6.87 -0.53
CA GLU A 104 5.99 6.09 -1.15
C GLU A 104 5.20 5.25 -0.14
N SER A 105 5.85 4.74 0.92
CA SER A 105 5.24 3.79 1.85
C SER A 105 5.33 4.26 3.29
N CYS A 106 4.22 4.22 4.01
CA CYS A 106 4.24 4.47 5.45
C CYS A 106 4.83 3.30 6.25
N SER A 107 4.90 2.10 5.69
CA SER A 107 5.58 0.96 6.33
C SER A 107 7.10 1.08 6.27
N LYS A 108 7.64 1.93 5.38
CA LYS A 108 9.08 2.01 5.13
C LYS A 108 9.69 3.30 5.64
N TYR A 109 10.98 3.22 5.93
CA TYR A 109 11.81 4.33 6.36
C TYR A 109 13.23 4.14 5.86
N ILE A 110 14.03 5.19 5.90
CA ILE A 110 15.45 5.14 5.56
C ILE A 110 16.23 5.17 6.86
N ASP A 111 17.10 4.18 7.04
CA ASP A 111 18.09 4.15 8.11
C ASP A 111 19.40 4.73 7.57
N CYS A 112 19.80 5.89 8.09
CA CYS A 112 21.03 6.58 7.67
C CYS A 112 22.30 6.04 8.33
N THR A 113 22.18 5.16 9.31
CA THR A 113 23.33 4.44 9.87
C THR A 113 23.79 3.32 8.94
N THR A 114 22.84 2.64 8.30
CA THR A 114 23.08 1.57 7.32
C THR A 114 22.96 2.04 5.87
N GLN A 115 22.45 3.25 5.65
CA GLN A 115 22.17 3.82 4.33
C GLN A 115 21.30 2.88 3.49
N SER A 116 20.22 2.37 4.10
CA SER A 116 19.29 1.42 3.49
C SER A 116 17.84 1.84 3.71
N VAL A 117 16.95 1.32 2.86
CA VAL A 117 15.50 1.37 3.11
C VAL A 117 15.14 0.17 3.97
N GLU A 118 14.55 0.45 5.11
CA GLU A 118 14.04 -0.55 6.04
C GLU A 118 12.51 -0.55 6.04
N GLU A 119 11.93 -1.68 6.43
CA GLU A 119 10.48 -1.84 6.55
C GLU A 119 10.12 -2.19 8.00
N CYS A 120 9.13 -1.49 8.54
CA CYS A 120 8.57 -1.82 9.84
C CYS A 120 7.95 -3.23 9.80
N PRO A 121 8.05 -4.02 10.88
CA PRO A 121 7.37 -5.30 10.95
C PRO A 121 5.85 -5.10 10.84
N TYR A 122 5.17 -5.89 10.03
CA TYR A 122 3.71 -5.86 9.95
C TYR A 122 3.08 -6.14 11.34
N PRO A 123 2.03 -5.39 11.77
CA PRO A 123 1.28 -4.37 11.06
C PRO A 123 1.75 -2.92 11.35
N LEU A 124 2.98 -2.72 11.84
CA LEU A 124 3.47 -1.42 12.28
C LEU A 124 3.79 -0.50 11.10
N LEU A 125 3.72 0.80 11.35
CA LEU A 125 4.01 1.88 10.40
C LEU A 125 5.02 2.85 11.01
N PHE A 126 5.85 3.47 10.17
CA PHE A 126 6.88 4.39 10.62
C PHE A 126 6.30 5.78 10.92
N ASP A 127 6.41 6.20 12.17
CA ASP A 127 6.06 7.55 12.61
C ASP A 127 7.25 8.49 12.49
N GLU A 128 7.08 9.59 11.75
CA GLU A 128 8.15 10.55 11.51
C GLU A 128 8.51 11.39 12.75
N ASN A 129 7.52 11.73 13.58
CA ASN A 129 7.69 12.66 14.69
C ASN A 129 8.50 12.05 15.84
N ILE A 130 8.33 10.74 16.06
CA ILE A 130 9.09 10.00 17.08
C ILE A 130 10.09 9.00 16.49
N SER A 131 10.22 8.98 15.16
CA SER A 131 11.21 8.21 14.39
C SER A 131 11.25 6.72 14.75
N ARG A 132 10.08 6.07 14.81
CA ARG A 132 10.00 4.61 15.08
C ARG A 132 8.72 3.99 14.55
N CYS A 133 8.74 2.66 14.44
CA CYS A 133 7.56 1.88 14.10
C CYS A 133 6.53 1.91 15.25
N VAL A 134 5.29 2.27 14.93
CA VAL A 134 4.16 2.32 15.86
C VAL A 134 2.94 1.62 15.29
N GLN A 135 1.93 1.43 16.14
CA GLN A 135 0.63 0.92 15.71
C GLN A 135 -0.03 1.88 14.69
N PRO A 136 -0.75 1.36 13.69
CA PRO A 136 -1.34 2.17 12.63
C PRO A 136 -2.19 3.36 13.09
N GLU A 137 -2.89 3.24 14.23
CA GLU A 137 -3.73 4.33 14.74
C GLU A 137 -2.94 5.50 15.33
N LYS A 138 -1.63 5.32 15.55
CA LYS A 138 -0.73 6.33 16.12
C LYS A 138 0.26 6.89 15.10
N ALA A 139 0.32 6.34 13.90
CA ALA A 139 1.31 6.70 12.90
C ALA A 139 0.93 7.97 12.13
N ASN A 140 1.86 8.91 12.03
CA ASN A 140 1.74 10.10 11.19
C ASN A 140 2.21 9.78 9.77
N CYS A 141 1.29 9.29 8.93
CA CYS A 141 1.61 8.84 7.56
C CYS A 141 1.49 9.92 6.48
N GLY A 142 0.72 10.98 6.71
CA GLY A 142 0.43 11.97 5.68
C GLY A 142 -0.20 11.34 4.43
N SER A 143 0.40 11.57 3.26
CA SER A 143 -0.04 11.02 1.97
C SER A 143 0.63 9.68 1.58
N ARG A 144 1.50 9.13 2.43
CA ARG A 144 2.22 7.88 2.15
C ARG A 144 1.25 6.70 2.09
N ILE A 145 1.56 5.70 1.25
CA ILE A 145 0.70 4.52 1.07
C ILE A 145 0.59 3.74 2.39
N LEU A 146 -0.64 3.38 2.74
CA LEU A 146 -0.99 2.59 3.92
C LEU A 146 -1.29 1.15 3.53
N TYR A 147 -0.25 0.31 3.54
CA TYR A 147 -0.44 -1.12 3.36
C TYR A 147 -1.20 -1.72 4.55
N LYS A 148 -2.22 -2.52 4.23
CA LYS A 148 -3.13 -3.15 5.20
C LYS A 148 -3.00 -4.66 5.21
N ASP A 149 -2.56 -5.25 4.10
CA ASP A 149 -2.39 -6.68 3.98
C ASP A 149 -0.99 -7.11 4.41
N PRO A 150 -0.81 -8.24 5.13
CA PRO A 150 0.51 -8.79 5.38
C PRO A 150 1.30 -9.00 4.08
N CYS A 151 0.64 -9.39 2.99
CA CYS A 151 1.28 -9.64 1.70
C CYS A 151 1.54 -8.39 0.87
N ASP A 152 1.23 -7.21 1.38
CA ASP A 152 1.72 -5.95 0.81
C ASP A 152 3.11 -5.58 1.37
N TYR A 153 3.60 -6.26 2.42
CA TYR A 153 4.93 -6.04 3.00
C TYR A 153 5.96 -6.92 2.28
N ASP A 154 7.09 -6.31 1.90
CA ASP A 154 8.18 -6.99 1.20
C ASP A 154 8.83 -8.05 2.08
N GLU A 155 8.92 -7.80 3.40
CA GLU A 155 9.40 -8.78 4.37
C GLU A 155 8.64 -10.11 4.32
N ASN A 156 7.33 -10.05 4.01
CA ASN A 156 6.48 -11.22 3.93
C ASN A 156 6.53 -11.91 2.56
N GLN A 157 7.21 -11.36 1.56
CA GLN A 157 7.36 -11.97 0.25
C GLN A 157 8.44 -13.06 0.24
N CYS A 158 8.29 -14.01 -0.69
CA CYS A 158 9.33 -14.99 -0.96
C CYS A 158 10.51 -14.32 -1.67
N ARG A 159 11.66 -14.20 -0.99
CA ARG A 159 12.88 -13.58 -1.54
C ARG A 159 13.65 -14.47 -2.52
N SER A 160 13.43 -15.79 -2.48
CA SER A 160 14.07 -16.79 -3.36
C SER A 160 13.01 -17.73 -3.94
N ALA A 161 13.27 -18.21 -5.16
CA ALA A 161 12.41 -19.16 -5.88
C ALA A 161 12.56 -20.62 -5.39
N GLN A 162 13.56 -20.93 -4.55
CA GLN A 162 13.77 -22.28 -4.03
C GLN A 162 13.10 -22.45 -2.66
N GLY A 163 11.92 -23.09 -2.66
CA GLY A 163 11.30 -23.64 -1.47
C GLY A 163 10.67 -22.62 -0.51
N CYS A 164 9.81 -21.74 -1.00
CA CYS A 164 9.03 -20.82 -0.17
C CYS A 164 7.53 -21.05 -0.35
N VAL A 165 6.78 -21.10 0.76
CA VAL A 165 5.32 -21.12 0.74
C VAL A 165 4.82 -19.70 0.44
N PRO A 166 3.94 -19.49 -0.57
CA PRO A 166 3.44 -18.16 -0.92
C PRO A 166 2.84 -17.40 0.27
N CYS A 167 2.98 -16.08 0.28
CA CYS A 167 2.56 -15.23 1.40
C CYS A 167 1.09 -15.43 1.78
N TYR A 168 0.17 -15.43 0.81
CA TYR A 168 -1.27 -15.58 1.04
C TYR A 168 -1.65 -16.93 1.67
N VAL A 169 -0.77 -17.93 1.59
CA VAL A 169 -0.95 -19.21 2.27
C VAL A 169 -0.46 -19.10 3.72
N ARG A 170 0.61 -18.35 3.98
CA ARG A 170 1.23 -18.18 5.32
C ARG A 170 0.55 -17.15 6.20
N TYR A 171 -0.12 -16.16 5.62
CA TYR A 171 -0.82 -15.11 6.36
C TYR A 171 -2.24 -14.90 5.83
N PRO A 172 -3.22 -14.64 6.72
CA PRO A 172 -4.56 -14.28 6.30
C PRO A 172 -4.62 -12.82 5.85
N SER A 173 -5.70 -12.46 5.14
CA SER A 173 -6.04 -11.07 4.86
C SER A 173 -7.20 -10.61 5.74
N CYS A 174 -7.15 -9.37 6.21
CA CYS A 174 -8.27 -8.67 6.84
C CYS A 174 -8.81 -7.53 5.98
N LYS A 175 -8.34 -7.37 4.74
CA LYS A 175 -8.75 -6.28 3.85
C LYS A 175 -10.24 -6.38 3.56
N GLY A 176 -11.00 -5.34 3.87
CA GLY A 176 -12.47 -5.33 3.74
C GLY A 176 -13.24 -6.12 4.81
N LEU A 177 -12.57 -6.74 5.78
CA LEU A 177 -13.21 -7.53 6.83
C LEU A 177 -13.50 -6.71 8.10
N PRO A 178 -14.59 -7.03 8.84
CA PRO A 178 -14.93 -6.34 10.08
C PRO A 178 -13.93 -6.65 11.20
N ASN A 179 -13.93 -5.81 12.25
CA ASN A 179 -13.14 -6.07 13.45
C ASN A 179 -13.62 -7.35 14.16
N GLY A 180 -12.68 -8.10 14.75
CA GLY A 180 -12.96 -9.35 15.48
C GLY A 180 -12.52 -10.60 14.73
N LEU A 181 -13.10 -11.75 15.09
CA LEU A 181 -12.80 -13.04 14.49
C LEU A 181 -13.30 -13.11 13.04
N ASN A 182 -12.45 -13.60 12.16
CA ASN A 182 -12.70 -13.76 10.74
C ASN A 182 -12.06 -15.06 10.22
N PRO A 183 -12.60 -15.63 9.14
CA PRO A 183 -12.00 -16.80 8.52
C PRO A 183 -10.63 -16.45 7.94
N TRP A 184 -9.73 -17.43 7.94
CA TRP A 184 -8.50 -17.32 7.18
C TRP A 184 -8.81 -17.42 5.68
N THR A 185 -8.80 -16.29 4.97
CA THR A 185 -9.10 -16.22 3.54
C THR A 185 -8.27 -17.23 2.74
N GLY A 186 -8.92 -18.09 1.97
CA GLY A 186 -8.29 -19.17 1.18
C GLY A 186 -7.98 -20.45 1.97
N ARG A 187 -8.36 -20.50 3.25
CA ARG A 187 -8.30 -21.70 4.12
C ARG A 187 -9.64 -21.92 4.83
N GLU A 188 -10.74 -21.57 4.18
CA GLU A 188 -12.08 -21.80 4.71
C GLU A 188 -12.31 -23.30 4.96
N GLY A 189 -13.03 -23.63 6.04
CA GLY A 189 -13.22 -25.03 6.44
C GLY A 189 -12.00 -25.68 7.10
N SER A 190 -11.01 -24.88 7.50
CA SER A 190 -9.87 -25.30 8.32
C SER A 190 -10.02 -24.78 9.75
N PRO A 191 -9.20 -25.24 10.71
CA PRO A 191 -9.22 -24.71 12.07
C PRO A 191 -8.65 -23.28 12.16
N TYR A 192 -8.06 -22.75 11.08
CA TYR A 192 -7.36 -21.46 11.12
C TYR A 192 -8.32 -20.28 11.06
N PHE A 193 -8.02 -19.26 11.88
CA PHE A 193 -8.76 -18.00 11.93
C PHE A 193 -7.83 -16.79 12.06
N ALA A 194 -8.38 -15.61 11.79
CA ALA A 194 -7.71 -14.33 11.95
C ALA A 194 -8.52 -13.40 12.87
N VAL A 195 -7.83 -12.59 13.66
CA VAL A 195 -8.44 -11.46 14.39
C VAL A 195 -8.08 -10.19 13.64
N CYS A 196 -9.11 -9.52 13.15
CA CYS A 196 -9.00 -8.29 12.40
C CYS A 196 -9.24 -7.07 13.28
N LYS A 197 -8.49 -5.99 13.01
CA LYS A 197 -8.74 -4.67 13.54
C LYS A 197 -8.38 -3.63 12.48
N ASN A 198 -9.32 -2.75 12.14
CA ASN A 198 -9.16 -1.71 11.12
C ASN A 198 -8.62 -2.29 9.80
N GLU A 199 -9.22 -3.41 9.36
CA GLU A 199 -8.86 -4.17 8.16
C GLU A 199 -7.43 -4.75 8.15
N ARG A 200 -6.79 -4.85 9.32
CA ARG A 200 -5.47 -5.48 9.50
C ARG A 200 -5.56 -6.70 10.40
N VAL A 201 -4.81 -7.74 10.07
CA VAL A 201 -4.55 -8.88 10.96
C VAL A 201 -3.76 -8.39 12.18
N VAL A 202 -4.31 -8.54 13.38
CA VAL A 202 -3.63 -8.24 14.64
C VAL A 202 -3.27 -9.51 15.42
N TYR A 203 -3.91 -10.62 15.10
CA TYR A 203 -3.63 -11.95 15.63
C TYR A 203 -4.15 -13.00 14.63
N ASN A 204 -3.54 -14.17 14.58
CA ASN A 204 -4.05 -15.32 13.83
C ASN A 204 -3.62 -16.59 14.55
N ASP A 205 -4.45 -17.63 14.49
CA ASP A 205 -4.22 -18.90 15.18
C ASP A 205 -5.12 -20.00 14.60
N MET A 206 -5.10 -21.18 15.22
CA MET A 206 -6.02 -22.27 14.93
C MET A 206 -6.91 -22.60 16.13
N CYS A 207 -8.10 -23.11 15.86
CA CYS A 207 -8.98 -23.71 16.87
C CYS A 207 -8.24 -24.82 17.63
N ASP A 208 -8.64 -25.04 18.88
CA ASP A 208 -7.94 -25.95 19.81
C ASP A 208 -7.81 -27.36 19.23
N PHE A 209 -6.56 -27.83 19.13
CA PHE A 209 -6.21 -29.16 18.63
C PHE A 209 -6.05 -30.19 19.74
N GLU A 210 -6.01 -29.80 21.01
CA GLU A 210 -5.54 -30.71 22.05
C GLU A 210 -6.48 -31.89 22.26
N ASN A 211 -7.80 -31.76 22.03
CA ASN A 211 -8.73 -32.89 22.24
C ASN A 211 -10.02 -32.89 21.40
N LYS A 212 -10.26 -31.93 20.50
CA LYS A 212 -11.47 -31.87 19.67
C LYS A 212 -11.08 -31.42 18.28
N LYS A 213 -11.44 -32.17 17.24
CA LYS A 213 -11.29 -31.68 15.86
C LYS A 213 -12.30 -30.57 15.66
N GLU A 214 -11.90 -29.34 15.93
CA GLU A 214 -12.71 -28.14 15.71
C GLU A 214 -12.32 -27.49 14.39
N ILE A 215 -13.30 -26.90 13.72
CA ILE A 215 -13.12 -26.08 12.52
C ILE A 215 -13.63 -24.68 12.85
N PHE A 216 -12.98 -23.66 12.29
CA PHE A 216 -13.51 -22.31 12.39
C PHE A 216 -14.70 -22.16 11.44
N ASN A 217 -15.89 -21.87 11.99
CA ASN A 217 -17.08 -21.66 11.20
C ASN A 217 -17.08 -20.22 10.63
N PRO A 218 -16.99 -20.03 9.29
CA PRO A 218 -16.87 -18.70 8.68
C PRO A 218 -18.16 -17.88 8.73
N GLU A 219 -19.33 -18.51 8.94
CA GLU A 219 -20.63 -17.82 9.02
C GLU A 219 -20.94 -17.38 10.45
N LYS A 220 -20.57 -18.21 11.43
CA LYS A 220 -20.84 -17.95 12.85
C LYS A 220 -19.68 -17.26 13.58
N LEU A 221 -18.49 -17.24 12.98
CA LEU A 221 -17.26 -16.62 13.49
C LEU A 221 -16.77 -17.18 14.83
N PHE A 222 -16.89 -18.50 15.03
CA PHE A 222 -16.34 -19.20 16.20
C PHE A 222 -15.92 -20.64 15.86
N CYS A 223 -15.09 -21.24 16.72
CA CYS A 223 -14.64 -22.63 16.59
C CYS A 223 -15.74 -23.62 17.00
N GLU A 224 -16.12 -24.54 16.12
CA GLU A 224 -17.10 -25.58 16.41
C GLU A 224 -16.54 -26.98 16.15
N SER A 225 -17.02 -27.95 16.94
CA SER A 225 -16.68 -29.36 16.77
C SER A 225 -17.11 -29.88 15.40
N MET A 226 -16.22 -30.62 14.73
CA MET A 226 -16.54 -31.37 13.51
C MET A 226 -17.52 -32.53 13.76
N TYR A 227 -17.60 -33.02 14.99
CA TYR A 227 -18.49 -34.11 15.39
C TYR A 227 -19.72 -33.52 16.08
N LYS A 228 -20.90 -33.80 15.52
CA LYS A 228 -22.21 -33.50 16.12
C LYS A 228 -22.56 -34.55 17.17
#